data_AF-A0A967TT22-F1
#
_entry.id   AF-A0A967TT22-F1
#
_cell.length_a   1.000
_cell.length_b   1.000
_cell.length_c   1.000
_cell.angle_alpha   90.00
_cell.angle_beta   90.00
_cell.angle_gamma   90.00
#
_symmetry.space_group_name_H-M   'P 1'
#
loop_
_entity.id
_entity.type
_entity.pdbx_description
1 polymer ?
#
loop_
_entity_poly.entity_id
_entity_poly.type
_entity_poly.pdbx_seq_one_letter_code
_entity_poly.pdbx_strand_id
1 'polypeptide(L)'
;MLRDPRAAALIEAHSRTRVADAIRTQLDDERRYILENGHETRPFSPDIFFEALHRRLAADSRPSLRRVINATGTVLHTNLGRAPLAQEALDALAEAAAGYADLEYDLTTGARGSRYAHVEEILRRLTGAEAALPVNNNAAAVTLAVNTFAKDGEVVTSRGE
;
A
#
# COMPACT_ATOMS: atom_id res chain seq x y z
N MET A 1 -31.60 9.49 13.43
CA MET A 1 -30.16 9.72 13.19
C MET A 1 -29.84 10.18 11.78
N LEU A 2 -30.12 9.44 10.70
CA LEU A 2 -29.80 9.91 9.32
C LEU A 2 -30.62 11.11 8.80
N ARG A 3 -31.71 11.49 9.49
CA ARG A 3 -32.49 12.71 9.22
C ARG A 3 -32.07 13.90 10.09
N ASP A 4 -31.07 13.72 10.95
CA ASP A 4 -30.53 14.78 11.80
C ASP A 4 -29.69 15.75 10.94
N PRO A 5 -29.80 17.08 11.14
CA PRO A 5 -28.99 18.05 10.39
C PRO A 5 -27.48 17.80 10.47
N ARG A 6 -26.99 17.30 11.62
CA ARG A 6 -25.56 16.96 11.80
C ARG A 6 -25.14 15.78 10.93
N ALA A 7 -26.05 14.83 10.69
CA ALA A 7 -25.80 13.73 9.77
C ALA A 7 -25.80 14.22 8.31
N ALA A 8 -26.60 15.21 7.95
CA ALA A 8 -26.64 15.75 6.59
C ALA A 8 -25.27 16.33 6.16
N ALA A 9 -24.62 17.12 7.02
CA ALA A 9 -23.28 17.65 6.76
C ALA A 9 -22.23 16.54 6.59
N LEU A 10 -22.30 15.47 7.40
CA LEU A 10 -21.40 14.32 7.27
C LEU A 10 -21.64 13.54 5.97
N ILE A 11 -22.89 13.45 5.50
CA ILE A 11 -23.25 12.74 4.26
C ILE A 11 -22.69 13.47 3.05
N GLU A 12 -22.72 14.80 3.05
CA GLU A 12 -22.11 15.63 2.02
C GLU A 12 -20.60 15.39 1.90
N ALA A 13 -19.91 15.19 3.03
CA ALA A 13 -18.46 15.00 3.05
C ALA A 13 -17.98 13.55 2.82
N HIS A 14 -18.75 12.53 3.24
CA HIS A 14 -18.27 11.13 3.29
C HIS A 14 -19.16 10.12 2.56
N SER A 15 -20.24 10.53 1.89
CA SER A 15 -21.31 9.69 1.31
C SER A 15 -22.27 9.07 2.34
N ARG A 16 -23.53 8.87 1.91
CA ARG A 16 -24.60 8.34 2.76
C ARG A 16 -24.32 6.96 3.34
N THR A 17 -23.74 6.07 2.53
CA THR A 17 -23.43 4.69 2.93
C THR A 17 -22.41 4.67 4.07
N ARG A 18 -21.29 5.40 3.91
CA ARG A 18 -20.24 5.46 4.94
C ARG A 18 -20.74 6.06 6.25
N VAL A 19 -21.58 7.09 6.18
CA VAL A 19 -22.19 7.68 7.39
C VAL A 19 -23.16 6.71 8.06
N ALA A 20 -23.98 6.00 7.28
CA ALA A 20 -24.91 5.00 7.84
C ALA A 20 -24.16 3.86 8.54
N ASP A 21 -23.09 3.37 7.93
CA ASP A 21 -22.26 2.30 8.51
C ASP A 21 -21.52 2.79 9.76
N ALA A 22 -20.93 3.99 9.72
CA ALA A 22 -20.29 4.57 10.89
C ALA A 22 -21.27 4.80 12.06
N ILE A 23 -22.52 5.20 11.78
CA ILE A 23 -23.57 5.30 12.81
C ILE A 23 -23.86 3.93 13.42
N ARG A 24 -24.01 2.88 12.60
CA ARG A 24 -24.27 1.52 13.09
C ARG A 24 -23.12 1.05 13.98
N THR A 25 -21.89 1.19 13.52
CA THR A 25 -20.72 0.78 14.29
C THR A 25 -20.60 1.56 15.60
N GLN A 26 -20.84 2.88 15.57
CA GLN A 26 -20.83 3.68 16.80
C GLN A 26 -21.91 3.22 17.79
N LEU A 27 -23.14 2.95 17.32
CA LEU A 27 -24.21 2.43 18.17
C LEU A 27 -23.90 1.03 18.72
N ASP A 28 -23.26 0.17 17.94
CA ASP A 28 -22.83 -1.15 18.38
C ASP A 28 -21.75 -1.07 19.46
N ASP A 29 -20.83 -0.10 19.36
CA ASP A 29 -19.84 0.18 20.39
C ASP A 29 -20.47 0.73 21.67
N GLU A 30 -21.45 1.64 21.56
CA GLU A 30 -22.26 2.10 22.71
C GLU A 30 -22.98 0.93 23.39
N ARG A 31 -23.63 0.06 22.59
CA ARG A 31 -24.35 -1.12 23.08
C ARG A 31 -23.41 -2.07 23.81
N ARG A 32 -22.23 -2.35 23.24
CA ARG A 32 -21.24 -3.24 23.84
C ARG A 32 -20.73 -2.71 25.17
N TYR A 33 -20.41 -1.40 25.22
CA TYR A 33 -19.96 -0.76 26.44
C TYR A 33 -20.96 -0.92 27.60
N ILE A 34 -22.25 -0.71 27.33
CA ILE A 34 -23.32 -0.86 28.34
C ILE A 34 -23.42 -2.32 28.82
N LEU A 35 -23.31 -3.30 27.91
CA LEU A 35 -23.36 -4.72 28.27
C LEU A 35 -22.17 -5.15 29.13
N GLU A 36 -20.98 -4.59 28.88
CA GLU A 36 -19.74 -4.93 29.59
C GLU A 36 -19.60 -4.20 30.94
N ASN A 37 -20.06 -2.95 31.03
CA ASN A 37 -19.85 -2.08 32.21
C ASN A 37 -21.14 -1.86 33.03
N GLY A 38 -22.23 -2.54 32.67
CA GLY A 38 -23.51 -2.44 33.37
C GLY A 38 -24.12 -1.03 33.30
N HIS A 39 -24.58 -0.52 34.45
CA HIS A 39 -25.26 0.78 34.56
C HIS A 39 -24.31 1.95 34.87
N GLU A 40 -22.98 1.74 34.76
CA GLU A 40 -22.05 2.88 34.79
C GLU A 40 -22.31 3.78 33.59
N THR A 41 -23.00 4.88 33.84
CA THR A 41 -23.45 5.80 32.81
C THR A 41 -22.31 6.72 32.40
N ARG A 42 -21.76 6.49 31.20
CA ARG A 42 -20.95 7.53 30.54
C ARG A 42 -21.87 8.63 30.02
N PRO A 43 -21.42 9.90 29.99
CA PRO A 43 -22.20 10.98 29.41
C PRO A 43 -22.57 10.66 27.97
N PHE A 44 -23.87 10.57 27.69
CA PHE A 44 -24.38 10.41 26.33
C PHE A 44 -25.24 11.63 25.98
N SER A 45 -24.86 12.30 24.91
CA SER A 45 -25.68 13.32 24.27
C SER A 45 -25.57 13.16 22.76
N PRO A 46 -26.55 13.65 21.98
CA PRO A 46 -26.43 13.69 20.54
C PRO A 46 -25.14 14.40 20.08
N ASP A 47 -24.70 15.45 20.78
CA ASP A 47 -23.46 16.16 20.43
C ASP A 47 -22.22 15.28 20.63
N ILE A 48 -22.11 14.59 21.78
CA ILE A 48 -21.01 13.65 22.05
C ILE A 48 -20.98 12.52 21.01
N PHE A 49 -22.16 11.98 20.65
CA PHE A 49 -22.27 10.94 19.64
C PHE A 49 -21.81 11.42 18.27
N PHE A 50 -22.26 12.60 17.82
CA PHE A 50 -21.89 13.14 16.52
C PHE A 50 -20.42 13.58 16.46
N GLU A 51 -19.84 14.02 17.58
CA GLU A 51 -18.40 14.29 17.68
C GLU A 51 -17.57 13.00 17.55
N ALA A 52 -17.99 11.92 18.23
CA ALA A 52 -17.35 10.61 18.09
C ALA A 52 -17.49 10.06 16.66
N LEU A 53 -18.67 10.22 16.05
CA LEU A 53 -18.93 9.85 14.67
C LEU A 53 -18.04 10.62 13.68
N HIS A 54 -17.87 11.92 13.88
CA HIS A 54 -16.96 12.74 13.07
C HIS A 54 -15.52 12.25 13.17
N ARG A 55 -15.02 11.97 14.39
CA ARG A 55 -13.68 11.41 14.60
C ARG A 55 -13.50 10.07 13.89
N ARG A 56 -14.49 9.18 13.98
CA ARG A 56 -14.50 7.88 13.30
C ARG A 56 -14.42 8.03 11.79
N LEU A 57 -15.32 8.83 11.21
CA LEU A 57 -15.34 9.08 9.76
C LEU A 57 -14.03 9.73 9.26
N ALA A 58 -13.46 10.65 10.04
CA ALA A 58 -12.18 11.27 9.74
C ALA A 58 -11.02 10.25 9.81
N ALA A 59 -11.02 9.32 10.77
CA ALA A 59 -10.03 8.26 10.88
C ALA A 59 -10.15 7.25 9.73
N ASP A 60 -11.37 6.81 9.43
CA ASP A 60 -11.68 5.83 8.37
C ASP A 60 -11.45 6.39 6.96
N SER A 61 -11.42 7.71 6.81
CA SER A 61 -11.09 8.39 5.54
C SER A 61 -9.59 8.55 5.32
N ARG A 62 -8.75 8.24 6.31
CA ARG A 62 -7.29 8.31 6.14
C ARG A 62 -6.81 7.09 5.36
N PRO A 63 -5.88 7.26 4.41
CA PRO A 63 -5.19 6.14 3.80
C PRO A 63 -4.53 5.25 4.87
N SER A 64 -4.57 3.93 4.65
CA SER A 64 -3.91 2.96 5.52
C SER A 64 -2.38 3.08 5.45
N LEU A 65 -1.85 3.36 4.25
CA LEU A 65 -0.44 3.68 4.03
C LEU A 65 -0.22 5.19 4.16
N ARG A 66 0.69 5.59 5.04
CA ARG A 66 1.02 6.99 5.30
C ARG A 66 2.51 7.19 5.40
N ARG A 67 2.96 8.38 5.01
CA ARG A 67 4.34 8.81 5.26
C ARG A 67 4.61 8.86 6.77
N VAL A 68 5.80 8.44 7.16
CA VAL A 68 6.31 8.50 8.53
C VAL A 68 7.66 9.22 8.58
N ILE A 69 8.06 9.68 9.76
CA ILE A 69 9.41 10.21 10.02
C ILE A 69 10.23 9.08 10.64
N ASN A 70 11.31 8.69 9.98
CA ASN A 70 12.25 7.70 10.52
C ASN A 70 13.22 8.38 11.50
N ALA A 71 13.07 8.11 12.80
CA ALA A 71 13.94 8.60 13.86
C ALA A 71 14.79 7.46 14.50
N THR A 72 14.82 6.26 13.91
CA THR A 72 15.56 5.12 14.48
C THR A 72 17.04 5.12 14.14
N GLY A 73 17.46 5.94 13.15
CA GLY A 73 18.81 5.90 12.59
C GLY A 73 19.08 4.72 11.64
N THR A 74 18.11 3.83 11.44
CA THR A 74 18.23 2.70 10.50
C THR A 74 17.92 3.16 9.09
N VAL A 75 18.93 3.16 8.19
CA VAL A 75 18.76 3.60 6.80
C VAL A 75 17.84 2.66 6.01
N LEU A 76 18.16 1.35 5.97
CA LEU A 76 17.33 0.34 5.31
C LEU A 76 16.35 -0.29 6.30
N HIS A 77 15.30 0.45 6.64
CA HIS A 77 14.32 -0.02 7.62
C HIS A 77 13.25 -0.89 6.93
N THR A 78 13.29 -2.20 7.16
CA THR A 78 12.38 -3.18 6.51
C THR A 78 10.90 -2.86 6.75
N ASN A 79 10.52 -2.54 7.99
CA ASN A 79 9.14 -2.20 8.33
C ASN A 79 8.66 -0.84 7.81
N LEU A 80 9.57 0.08 7.46
CA LEU A 80 9.23 1.41 6.95
C LEU A 80 9.36 1.52 5.42
N GLY A 81 9.58 0.41 4.72
CA GLY A 81 9.65 0.39 3.25
C GLY A 81 11.05 0.47 2.65
N ARG A 82 12.10 0.16 3.43
CA ARG A 82 13.51 0.12 2.97
C ARG A 82 13.98 1.48 2.42
N ALA A 83 14.54 1.51 1.22
CA ALA A 83 15.16 2.69 0.64
C ALA A 83 14.08 3.65 0.09
N PRO A 84 14.03 4.92 0.54
CA PRO A 84 13.23 5.93 -0.12
C PRO A 84 13.81 6.23 -1.52
N LEU A 85 12.94 6.63 -2.46
CA LEU A 85 13.34 7.02 -3.80
C LEU A 85 13.81 8.49 -3.83
N ALA A 86 14.77 8.78 -4.71
CA ALA A 86 15.15 10.15 -5.04
C ALA A 86 14.02 10.86 -5.80
N GLN A 87 14.00 12.20 -5.77
CA GLN A 87 12.93 12.98 -6.38
C GLN A 87 12.85 12.72 -7.90
N GLU A 88 13.99 12.63 -8.56
CA GLU A 88 14.10 12.39 -9.99
C GLU A 88 13.49 11.03 -10.39
N ALA A 89 13.62 10.01 -9.53
CA ALA A 89 13.00 8.70 -9.75
C ALA A 89 11.48 8.73 -9.53
N LEU A 90 11.00 9.54 -8.58
CA LEU A 90 9.56 9.74 -8.36
C LEU A 90 8.93 10.48 -9.53
N ASP A 91 9.61 11.49 -10.07
CA ASP A 91 9.13 12.28 -11.21
C ASP A 91 9.02 11.40 -12.47
N ALA A 92 10.04 10.58 -12.75
CA ALA A 92 10.00 9.63 -13.87
C ALA A 92 8.88 8.59 -13.72
N LEU A 93 8.63 8.11 -12.49
CA LEU A 93 7.53 7.18 -12.22
C LEU A 93 6.17 7.85 -12.41
N ALA A 94 6.01 9.09 -11.97
CA ALA A 94 4.77 9.84 -12.14
C ALA A 94 4.49 10.10 -13.63
N GLU A 95 5.50 10.45 -14.42
CA GLU A 95 5.38 10.63 -15.87
C GLU A 95 4.95 9.34 -16.57
N ALA A 96 5.65 8.22 -16.31
CA ALA A 96 5.33 6.94 -16.92
C ALA A 96 3.96 6.38 -16.52
N ALA A 97 3.50 6.68 -15.29
CA ALA A 97 2.22 6.21 -14.78
C ALA A 97 1.01 7.09 -15.16
N ALA A 98 1.24 8.33 -15.60
CA ALA A 98 0.18 9.27 -15.94
C ALA A 98 -0.58 8.92 -17.23
N GLY A 99 -0.01 8.07 -18.09
CA GLY A 99 -0.59 7.72 -19.38
C GLY A 99 -0.07 6.40 -19.96
N TYR A 100 -0.22 6.25 -21.28
CA TYR A 100 0.37 5.11 -22.00
C TYR A 100 1.89 5.29 -22.11
N ALA A 101 2.61 4.18 -21.99
CA ALA A 101 4.06 4.11 -22.19
C ALA A 101 4.40 2.97 -23.16
N ASP A 102 5.59 3.03 -23.76
CA ASP A 102 6.18 2.03 -24.64
C ASP A 102 6.67 0.78 -23.88
N LEU A 103 6.00 0.44 -22.78
CA LEU A 103 6.37 -0.62 -21.83
C LEU A 103 6.61 -1.98 -22.50
N GLU A 104 5.79 -2.33 -23.50
CA GLU A 104 5.95 -3.56 -24.31
C GLU A 104 5.84 -3.24 -25.81
N TYR A 105 6.23 -2.04 -26.21
CA TYR A 105 6.12 -1.59 -27.60
C TYR A 105 7.44 -1.00 -28.06
N ASP A 106 7.98 -1.52 -29.16
CA ASP A 106 9.24 -1.03 -29.73
C ASP A 106 8.91 0.07 -30.74
N LEU A 107 9.33 1.30 -30.43
CA LEU A 107 9.10 2.48 -31.27
C LEU A 107 9.87 2.46 -32.60
N THR A 108 10.93 1.66 -32.69
CA THR A 108 11.74 1.50 -33.91
C THR A 108 11.06 0.57 -34.90
N THR A 109 10.53 -0.56 -34.39
CA THR A 109 9.91 -1.59 -35.24
C THR A 109 8.39 -1.42 -35.38
N GLY A 110 7.74 -0.66 -34.49
CA GLY A 110 6.30 -0.51 -34.45
C GLY A 110 5.58 -1.78 -34.01
N ALA A 111 6.26 -2.69 -33.32
CA ALA A 111 5.74 -3.99 -32.93
C ALA A 111 5.83 -4.21 -31.42
N ARG A 112 5.26 -5.33 -30.95
CA ARG A 112 5.38 -5.73 -29.54
C ARG A 112 6.84 -6.03 -29.21
N GLY A 113 7.35 -5.38 -28.15
CA GLY A 113 8.69 -5.56 -27.61
C GLY A 113 8.69 -6.21 -26.23
N SER A 114 9.88 -6.54 -25.73
CA SER A 114 10.07 -7.03 -24.36
C SER A 114 10.18 -5.88 -23.38
N ARG A 115 9.39 -5.89 -22.30
CA ARG A 115 9.54 -4.91 -21.21
C ARG A 115 10.89 -4.93 -20.51
N TYR A 116 11.60 -6.05 -20.58
CA TYR A 116 12.91 -6.19 -19.92
C TYR A 116 14.01 -5.43 -20.66
N ALA A 117 13.84 -5.15 -21.95
CA ALA A 117 14.82 -4.45 -22.77
C ALA A 117 15.18 -3.06 -22.19
N HIS A 118 14.21 -2.38 -21.57
CA HIS A 118 14.39 -1.07 -20.93
C HIS A 118 15.42 -1.07 -19.79
N VAL A 119 15.64 -2.22 -19.13
CA VAL A 119 16.51 -2.32 -17.92
C VAL A 119 17.70 -3.25 -18.16
N GLU A 120 17.56 -4.26 -19.01
CA GLU A 120 18.60 -5.27 -19.27
C GLU A 120 19.94 -4.63 -19.69
N GLU A 121 19.92 -3.69 -20.63
CA GLU A 121 21.15 -3.05 -21.11
C GLU A 121 21.85 -2.22 -20.03
N ILE A 122 21.07 -1.55 -19.17
CA ILE A 122 21.62 -0.82 -18.02
C ILE A 122 22.32 -1.79 -17.08
N LEU A 123 21.68 -2.92 -16.75
CA LEU A 123 22.26 -3.93 -15.87
C LEU A 123 23.51 -4.58 -16.47
N ARG A 124 23.51 -4.92 -17.76
CA ARG A 124 24.68 -5.45 -18.47
C ARG A 124 25.86 -4.48 -18.40
N ARG A 125 25.62 -3.19 -18.65
CA ARG A 125 26.67 -2.15 -18.58
C ARG A 125 27.22 -1.94 -17.17
N LEU A 126 26.37 -2.01 -16.15
CA LEU A 126 26.79 -1.82 -14.75
C LEU A 126 27.56 -3.03 -14.20
N THR A 127 27.21 -4.25 -14.63
CA THR A 127 27.73 -5.49 -14.05
C THR A 127 28.80 -6.17 -14.90
N GLY A 128 28.85 -5.88 -16.21
CA GLY A 128 29.65 -6.61 -17.19
C GLY A 128 29.08 -7.99 -17.56
N ALA A 129 27.88 -8.34 -17.08
CA ALA A 129 27.25 -9.63 -17.37
C ALA A 129 26.81 -9.76 -18.83
N GLU A 130 26.77 -11.00 -19.33
CA GLU A 130 26.37 -11.32 -20.70
C GLU A 130 24.86 -11.13 -20.97
N ALA A 131 24.02 -11.11 -19.94
CA ALA A 131 22.58 -10.89 -20.00
C ALA A 131 22.04 -10.53 -18.60
N ALA A 132 20.83 -9.97 -18.52
CA ALA A 132 20.19 -9.67 -17.23
C ALA A 132 18.67 -9.78 -17.31
N LEU A 133 18.05 -10.35 -16.27
CA LEU A 133 16.61 -10.49 -16.16
C LEU A 133 16.10 -9.95 -14.80
N PRO A 134 15.47 -8.76 -14.77
CA PRO A 134 14.85 -8.26 -13.55
C PRO A 134 13.55 -9.03 -13.28
N VAL A 135 13.36 -9.42 -12.02
CA VAL A 135 12.14 -10.05 -11.51
C VAL A 135 11.61 -9.26 -10.32
N ASN A 136 10.41 -9.61 -9.84
CA ASN A 136 9.72 -8.88 -8.77
C ASN A 136 10.60 -8.55 -7.55
N ASN A 137 11.32 -9.54 -7.02
CA ASN A 137 12.25 -9.36 -5.91
C ASN A 137 13.30 -10.48 -5.87
N ASN A 138 14.28 -10.37 -4.97
CA ASN A 138 15.35 -11.37 -4.86
C ASN A 138 14.86 -12.77 -4.47
N ALA A 139 13.81 -12.88 -3.65
CA ALA A 139 13.26 -14.20 -3.30
C ALA A 139 12.72 -14.92 -4.55
N ALA A 140 11.98 -14.21 -5.39
CA ALA A 140 11.53 -14.73 -6.69
C ALA A 140 12.71 -15.05 -7.61
N ALA A 141 13.80 -14.27 -7.57
CA ALA A 141 15.01 -14.54 -8.35
C ALA A 141 15.66 -15.87 -7.94
N VAL A 142 15.82 -16.10 -6.64
CA VAL A 142 16.36 -17.36 -6.09
C VAL A 142 15.45 -18.53 -6.49
N THR A 143 14.14 -18.40 -6.30
CA THR A 143 13.18 -19.45 -6.71
C THR A 143 13.24 -19.74 -8.20
N LEU A 144 13.28 -18.70 -9.03
CA LEU A 144 13.37 -18.85 -10.49
C LEU A 144 14.68 -19.56 -10.87
N ALA A 145 15.82 -19.12 -10.34
CA ALA A 145 17.11 -19.72 -10.65
C ALA A 145 17.17 -21.20 -10.26
N VAL A 146 16.78 -21.55 -9.03
CA VAL A 146 16.78 -22.94 -8.54
C VAL A 146 15.81 -23.80 -9.35
N ASN A 147 14.58 -23.33 -9.57
CA ASN A 147 13.57 -24.09 -10.30
C ASN A 147 13.92 -24.23 -11.80
N THR A 148 14.67 -23.31 -12.39
CA THR A 148 15.08 -23.40 -13.80
C THR A 148 16.30 -24.30 -13.98
N PHE A 149 17.32 -24.18 -13.14
CA PHE A 149 18.60 -24.87 -13.34
C PHE A 149 18.76 -26.17 -12.55
N ALA A 150 18.02 -26.35 -11.46
CA ALA A 150 18.14 -27.51 -10.57
C ALA A 150 16.79 -28.21 -10.35
N LYS A 151 15.85 -28.09 -11.30
CA LYS A 151 14.58 -28.79 -11.22
C LYS A 151 14.81 -30.29 -11.08
N ASP A 152 14.22 -30.89 -10.06
CA ASP A 152 14.35 -32.32 -9.75
C ASP A 152 15.81 -32.77 -9.46
N GLY A 153 16.72 -31.82 -9.27
CA GLY A 153 18.13 -32.04 -8.95
C GLY A 153 18.51 -31.50 -7.57
N GLU A 154 19.81 -31.50 -7.29
CA GLU A 154 20.35 -31.02 -6.01
C GLU A 154 21.02 -29.65 -6.16
N VAL A 155 20.87 -28.80 -5.14
CA VAL A 155 21.60 -27.54 -5.01
C VAL A 155 22.51 -27.64 -3.78
N VAL A 156 23.82 -27.58 -4.01
CA VAL A 156 24.80 -27.59 -2.92
C VAL A 156 24.87 -26.20 -2.30
N THR A 157 24.65 -26.11 -0.99
CA THR A 157 24.75 -24.88 -0.21
C THR A 157 25.52 -25.11 1.10
N SER A 158 26.08 -24.04 1.66
CA SER A 158 26.66 -24.06 3.01
C SER A 158 25.55 -24.12 4.07
N ARG A 159 25.81 -24.77 5.21
CA ARG A 159 24.86 -24.87 6.33
C ARG A 159 24.78 -23.59 7.19
N GLY A 160 25.66 -22.62 6.93
CA GLY A 160 25.86 -21.43 7.76
C GLY A 160 25.17 -20.15 7.26
N GLU A 161 24.35 -20.24 6.22
CA GLU A 161 23.50 -19.15 5.71
C GLU A 161 22.03 -19.55 5.74
#